data_AF-A0A916VYU8-F1
#
_entry.id   AF-A0A916VYU8-F1
#
_cell.length_a   1.000
_cell.length_b   1.000
_cell.length_c   1.000
_cell.angle_alpha   90.00
_cell.angle_beta   90.00
_cell.angle_gamma   90.00
#
_symmetry.space_group_name_H-M   'P 1'
#
loop_
_entity.id
_entity.type
_entity.pdbx_description
1 polymer ?
#
loop_
_entity_poly.entity_id
_entity_poly.type
_entity_poly.pdbx_seq_one_letter_code
_entity_poly.pdbx_strand_id
1 'polypeptide(L)'
;MRGKVERQLRIYMNWLALDGTAVGCSGGRQEDPLREICEAGYDGVQFIEPLSRKLVDGARALRLGVCGSGRVNEPGDSGRLAREAADAGLECLTLHVGWGIEDDDAAERLITAVLEASEKYSIPLYVETHRATIFQDMWRAVGFVRRFPELRLNGDFSHWYTGQEMVYGGFEKKMEFIRPVLERVRFIHGRIGNPGCMQVDVGNGYVAGRPYIEHFRMLWMACFVDYLADAKAAEFICFVPELLASDIFYARMFDGREESDRWEQSLVLARIARECFDAAVKLAP
;
A
#
# COMPACT_ATOMS: atom_id res chain seq x y z
N MET A 1 -15.36 17.37 -26.69
CA MET A 1 -14.30 17.61 -25.69
C MET A 1 -14.49 16.60 -24.59
N ARG A 2 -13.67 15.55 -24.50
CA ARG A 2 -13.66 14.70 -23.29
C ARG A 2 -13.04 15.53 -22.19
N GLY A 3 -13.77 15.79 -21.10
CA GLY A 3 -13.23 16.49 -19.94
C GLY A 3 -11.94 15.80 -19.50
N LYS A 4 -10.90 16.58 -19.18
CA LYS A 4 -9.65 16.04 -18.63
C LYS A 4 -10.04 15.37 -17.31
N VAL A 5 -9.96 14.05 -17.23
CA VAL A 5 -10.24 13.33 -15.97
C VAL A 5 -9.19 13.79 -14.97
N GLU A 6 -9.64 14.44 -13.90
CA GLU A 6 -8.77 14.91 -12.83
C GLU A 6 -8.35 13.70 -11.99
N ARG A 7 -7.09 13.27 -12.13
CA ARG A 7 -6.56 12.14 -11.36
C ARG A 7 -6.27 12.57 -9.92
N GLN A 8 -6.70 11.75 -8.97
CA GLN A 8 -6.65 12.08 -7.54
C GLN A 8 -5.73 11.13 -6.77
N LEU A 9 -5.22 11.62 -5.64
CA LEU A 9 -4.64 10.80 -4.58
C LEU A 9 -5.71 10.62 -3.51
N ARG A 10 -5.94 9.38 -3.06
CA ARG A 10 -6.81 9.09 -1.91
C ARG A 10 -6.00 8.45 -0.79
N ILE A 11 -6.03 9.04 0.38
CA ILE A 11 -5.34 8.55 1.58
C ILE A 11 -6.31 7.71 2.40
N TYR A 12 -6.07 6.41 2.54
CA TYR A 12 -6.90 5.55 3.38
C TYR A 12 -6.19 5.18 4.68
N MET A 13 -6.97 4.94 5.73
CA MET A 13 -6.48 4.33 6.97
C MET A 13 -6.53 2.80 6.84
N ASN A 14 -5.45 2.11 7.21
CA ASN A 14 -5.49 0.66 7.37
C ASN A 14 -6.19 0.31 8.69
N TRP A 15 -7.22 -0.53 8.65
CA TRP A 15 -7.99 -0.87 9.85
C TRP A 15 -7.15 -1.51 10.96
N LEU A 16 -6.17 -2.35 10.61
CA LEU A 16 -5.27 -3.01 11.57
C LEU A 16 -4.29 -2.03 12.23
N ALA A 17 -4.09 -0.84 11.66
CA ALA A 17 -3.28 0.18 12.31
C ALA A 17 -3.90 0.66 13.64
N LEU A 18 -5.18 0.37 13.87
CA LEU A 18 -5.90 0.69 15.10
C LEU A 18 -5.81 -0.41 16.16
N ASP A 19 -5.26 -1.59 15.84
CA ASP A 19 -5.21 -2.70 16.79
C ASP A 19 -4.35 -2.32 18.00
N GLY A 20 -4.94 -2.47 19.20
CA GLY A 20 -4.29 -2.12 20.45
C GLY A 20 -4.09 -0.61 20.67
N THR A 21 -4.57 0.25 19.77
CA THR A 21 -4.55 1.70 20.01
C THR A 21 -5.81 2.12 20.77
N ALA A 22 -5.66 3.06 21.70
CA ALA A 22 -6.79 3.81 22.20
C ALA A 22 -7.04 4.92 21.18
N VAL A 23 -7.93 4.71 20.21
CA VAL A 23 -8.29 5.76 19.26
C VAL A 23 -8.73 7.01 20.07
N GLY A 24 -8.12 8.16 19.78
CA GLY A 24 -8.23 9.39 20.57
C GLY A 24 -6.97 9.80 21.37
N CYS A 25 -5.85 10.09 20.70
CA CYS A 25 -4.73 10.84 21.29
C CYS A 25 -4.78 12.33 20.91
N SER A 26 -5.79 13.04 21.42
CA SER A 26 -5.78 14.48 21.80
C SER A 26 -7.22 14.96 22.11
N GLY A 27 -7.74 14.64 23.30
CA GLY A 27 -8.89 15.36 23.87
C GLY A 27 -10.22 14.62 24.04
N GLY A 28 -10.25 13.29 23.97
CA GLY A 28 -11.43 12.49 24.37
C GLY A 28 -11.63 11.27 23.48
N ARG A 29 -12.07 10.15 24.07
CA ARG A 29 -12.50 8.95 23.32
C ARG A 29 -13.65 9.34 22.39
N GLN A 30 -13.54 9.15 21.07
CA GLN A 30 -14.75 8.82 20.35
C GLN A 30 -14.91 7.30 20.40
N GLU A 31 -16.12 6.82 20.68
CA GLU A 31 -16.44 5.40 20.68
C GLU A 31 -16.51 4.82 19.25
N ASP A 32 -16.28 5.64 18.22
CA ASP A 32 -16.47 5.33 16.80
C ASP A 32 -15.21 5.64 15.97
N PRO A 33 -14.30 4.66 15.80
CA PRO A 33 -13.07 4.83 15.04
C PRO A 33 -13.27 5.26 13.58
N LEU A 34 -14.38 4.88 12.94
CA LEU A 34 -14.65 5.27 11.56
C LEU A 34 -14.93 6.78 11.45
N ARG A 35 -15.59 7.34 12.46
CA ARG A 35 -15.82 8.78 12.55
C ARG A 35 -14.52 9.54 12.77
N GLU A 36 -13.64 9.04 13.63
CA GLU A 36 -12.31 9.66 13.84
C GLU A 36 -11.48 9.67 12.56
N ILE A 37 -11.49 8.57 11.79
CA ILE A 37 -10.85 8.49 10.47
C ILE A 37 -11.41 9.56 9.53
N CYS A 38 -12.74 9.69 9.45
CA CYS A 38 -13.39 10.69 8.62
C CYS A 38 -13.04 12.13 9.04
N GLU A 39 -13.09 12.43 10.33
CA GLU A 39 -12.83 13.77 10.88
C GLU A 39 -11.35 14.17 10.74
N ALA A 40 -10.43 13.20 10.73
CA ALA A 40 -9.01 13.43 10.45
C ALA A 40 -8.69 13.68 8.97
N GLY A 41 -9.68 13.57 8.08
CA GLY A 41 -9.53 13.86 6.66
C GLY A 41 -8.87 12.73 5.86
N TYR A 42 -9.08 11.48 6.28
CA TYR A 42 -8.85 10.31 5.42
C TYR A 42 -9.99 10.16 4.42
N ASP A 43 -9.65 9.70 3.22
CA ASP A 43 -10.60 9.51 2.11
C ASP A 43 -11.30 8.13 2.18
N GLY A 44 -10.82 7.22 3.03
CA GLY A 44 -11.32 5.86 3.09
C GLY A 44 -10.64 4.95 4.11
N VAL A 45 -11.04 3.68 4.09
CA VAL A 45 -10.51 2.62 4.97
C VAL A 45 -10.14 1.39 4.16
N GLN A 46 -8.97 0.82 4.44
CA GLN A 46 -8.58 -0.51 3.98
C GLN A 46 -8.90 -1.52 5.08
N PHE A 47 -9.78 -2.47 4.78
CA PHE A 47 -10.10 -3.60 5.65
C PHE A 47 -9.26 -4.83 5.32
N ILE A 48 -9.23 -5.82 6.21
CA ILE A 48 -8.61 -7.12 5.96
C ILE A 48 -9.65 -8.23 6.03
N GLU A 49 -9.39 -9.34 5.35
CA GLU A 49 -10.15 -10.59 5.47
C GLU A 49 -10.08 -11.17 6.91
N PRO A 50 -11.20 -11.68 7.47
CA PRO A 50 -12.55 -11.71 6.91
C PRO A 50 -13.25 -10.34 6.96
N LEU A 51 -13.88 -9.96 5.85
CA LEU A 51 -14.57 -8.68 5.73
C LEU A 51 -15.79 -8.59 6.66
N SER A 52 -15.84 -7.53 7.47
CA SER A 52 -17.03 -7.20 8.28
C SER A 52 -17.97 -6.30 7.49
N ARG A 53 -19.10 -6.85 7.04
CA ARG A 53 -20.10 -6.06 6.30
C ARG A 53 -20.60 -4.85 7.08
N LYS A 54 -20.74 -4.98 8.41
CA LYS A 54 -21.12 -3.88 9.31
C LYS A 54 -20.12 -2.74 9.26
N LEU A 55 -18.81 -3.03 9.28
CA LEU A 55 -17.77 -1.99 9.22
C LEU A 55 -17.72 -1.33 7.86
N VAL A 56 -17.81 -2.12 6.79
CA VAL A 56 -17.84 -1.60 5.40
C VAL A 56 -19.04 -0.67 5.19
N ASP A 57 -20.24 -1.08 5.60
CA ASP A 57 -21.44 -0.25 5.46
C ASP A 57 -21.39 0.99 6.38
N GLY A 58 -20.78 0.88 7.57
CA GLY A 58 -20.52 2.01 8.46
C GLY A 58 -19.60 3.06 7.85
N ALA A 59 -18.48 2.63 7.23
CA ALA A 59 -17.56 3.53 6.55
C ALA A 59 -18.26 4.27 5.39
N ARG A 60 -19.07 3.56 4.59
CA ARG A 60 -19.86 4.16 3.52
C ARG A 60 -20.90 5.16 4.00
N ALA A 61 -21.53 4.91 5.15
CA ALA A 61 -22.48 5.86 5.74
C ALA A 61 -21.80 7.21 6.06
N LEU A 62 -20.49 7.19 6.32
CA LEU A 62 -19.64 8.37 6.51
C LEU A 62 -19.01 8.89 5.20
N ARG A 63 -19.38 8.33 4.04
CA ARG A 63 -18.83 8.64 2.71
C ARG A 63 -17.33 8.36 2.55
N LEU A 64 -16.80 7.45 3.37
CA LEU A 64 -15.44 6.93 3.21
C LEU A 64 -15.41 5.90 2.06
N GLY A 65 -14.35 5.95 1.26
CA GLY A 65 -13.97 4.87 0.35
C GLY A 65 -13.64 3.59 1.12
N VAL A 66 -13.74 2.45 0.45
CA VAL A 66 -13.55 1.13 1.07
C VAL A 66 -12.80 0.20 0.12
N CYS A 67 -11.62 -0.24 0.56
CA CYS A 67 -10.86 -1.29 -0.10
C CYS A 67 -10.53 -2.42 0.88
N GLY A 68 -9.91 -3.48 0.39
CA GLY A 68 -9.55 -4.64 1.19
C GLY A 68 -8.13 -5.12 0.96
N SER A 69 -7.71 -6.07 1.78
CA SER A 69 -6.52 -6.89 1.55
C SER A 69 -6.86 -8.38 1.73
N GLY A 70 -6.10 -9.24 1.05
CA GLY A 70 -6.27 -10.68 1.10
C GLY A 70 -5.00 -11.44 0.73
N ARG A 71 -5.06 -12.77 0.80
CA ARG A 71 -3.94 -13.65 0.47
C ARG A 71 -4.36 -14.73 -0.52
N VAL A 72 -3.59 -14.88 -1.60
CA VAL A 72 -3.77 -15.88 -2.66
C VAL A 72 -2.62 -16.87 -2.57
N ASN A 73 -2.87 -18.05 -2.03
CA ASN A 73 -1.85 -19.12 -1.95
C ASN A 73 -2.11 -20.22 -2.98
N GLU A 74 -3.35 -20.35 -3.44
CA GLU A 74 -3.76 -21.22 -4.52
C GLU A 74 -4.51 -20.42 -5.60
N PRO A 75 -4.47 -20.83 -6.87
CA PRO A 75 -5.19 -20.13 -7.95
C PRO A 75 -6.69 -19.91 -7.68
N GLY A 76 -7.34 -20.81 -6.94
CA GLY A 76 -8.76 -20.68 -6.59
C GLY A 76 -9.06 -19.52 -5.64
N ASP A 77 -8.08 -19.07 -4.85
CA ASP A 77 -8.26 -18.01 -3.85
C ASP A 77 -8.57 -16.66 -4.52
N SER A 78 -7.92 -16.35 -5.65
CA SER A 78 -8.10 -15.06 -6.34
C SER A 78 -9.55 -14.84 -6.76
N GLY A 79 -10.18 -15.87 -7.36
CA GLY A 79 -11.57 -15.80 -7.79
C GLY A 79 -12.56 -15.69 -6.63
N ARG A 80 -12.26 -16.36 -5.50
CA ARG A 80 -13.07 -16.25 -4.28
C ARG A 80 -13.00 -14.82 -3.71
N LEU A 81 -11.79 -14.31 -3.48
CA LEU A 81 -11.55 -12.98 -2.91
C LEU A 81 -12.11 -11.88 -3.81
N ALA A 82 -11.89 -11.95 -5.12
CA ALA A 82 -12.39 -10.97 -6.07
C ALA A 82 -13.92 -10.91 -6.08
N ARG A 83 -14.59 -12.07 -6.05
CA ARG A 83 -16.05 -12.15 -5.94
C ARG A 83 -16.55 -11.54 -4.64
N GLU A 84 -15.99 -11.94 -3.50
CA GLU A 84 -16.40 -11.44 -2.19
C GLU A 84 -16.21 -9.92 -2.07
N ALA A 85 -15.11 -9.39 -2.60
CA ALA A 85 -14.85 -7.95 -2.63
C ALA A 85 -15.80 -7.20 -3.57
N ALA A 86 -16.11 -7.75 -4.74
CA ALA A 86 -17.09 -7.18 -5.67
C ALA A 86 -18.51 -7.17 -5.06
N ASP A 87 -18.94 -8.28 -4.45
CA ASP A 87 -20.22 -8.38 -3.74
C ASP A 87 -20.27 -7.43 -2.53
N ALA A 88 -19.11 -7.23 -1.88
CA ALA A 88 -18.95 -6.24 -0.82
C ALA A 88 -18.94 -4.80 -1.34
N GLY A 89 -18.77 -4.58 -2.65
CA GLY A 89 -18.66 -3.28 -3.33
C GLY A 89 -17.34 -2.56 -3.09
N LEU A 90 -16.27 -3.27 -2.75
CA LEU A 90 -14.96 -2.67 -2.51
C LEU A 90 -14.40 -2.07 -3.80
N GLU A 91 -13.60 -1.01 -3.66
CA GLU A 91 -12.99 -0.30 -4.79
C GLU A 91 -11.81 -1.06 -5.39
N CYS A 92 -11.10 -1.85 -4.58
CA CYS A 92 -9.98 -2.69 -4.98
C CYS A 92 -9.55 -3.64 -3.84
N LEU A 93 -8.63 -4.56 -4.14
CA LEU A 93 -7.89 -5.36 -3.16
C LEU A 93 -6.37 -5.22 -3.33
N THR A 94 -5.64 -5.26 -2.23
CA THR A 94 -4.21 -5.60 -2.22
C THR A 94 -4.04 -7.07 -1.86
N LEU A 95 -3.06 -7.74 -2.48
CA LEU A 95 -2.90 -9.19 -2.36
C LEU A 95 -1.47 -9.57 -2.00
N HIS A 96 -1.33 -10.34 -0.92
CA HIS A 96 -0.19 -11.24 -0.77
C HIS A 96 -0.36 -12.45 -1.68
N VAL A 97 0.64 -12.78 -2.50
CA VAL A 97 0.53 -13.88 -3.48
C VAL A 97 1.65 -14.90 -3.26
N GLY A 98 1.25 -16.13 -2.94
CA GLY A 98 2.13 -17.24 -2.60
C GLY A 98 2.92 -17.03 -1.32
N TRP A 99 3.82 -17.97 -1.05
CA TRP A 99 4.66 -18.06 0.14
C TRP A 99 6.12 -17.66 -0.10
N GLY A 100 6.49 -17.43 -1.36
CA GLY A 100 7.85 -17.04 -1.76
C GLY A 100 8.80 -18.23 -1.96
N ILE A 101 8.28 -19.45 -1.95
CA ILE A 101 9.06 -20.69 -2.20
C ILE A 101 8.63 -21.40 -3.49
N GLU A 102 7.64 -20.86 -4.18
CA GLU A 102 7.14 -21.33 -5.46
C GLU A 102 8.24 -21.25 -6.52
N ASP A 103 8.31 -22.23 -7.41
CA ASP A 103 9.07 -22.10 -8.67
C ASP A 103 8.38 -21.11 -9.62
N ASP A 104 9.01 -20.82 -10.76
CA ASP A 104 8.49 -19.83 -11.70
C ASP A 104 7.15 -20.24 -12.29
N ASP A 105 6.97 -21.52 -12.65
CA ASP A 105 5.71 -21.99 -13.22
C ASP A 105 4.55 -21.88 -12.21
N ALA A 106 4.79 -22.19 -10.94
CA ALA A 106 3.79 -22.04 -9.88
C ALA A 106 3.46 -20.57 -9.60
N ALA A 107 4.47 -19.71 -9.56
CA ALA A 107 4.27 -18.27 -9.40
C ALA A 107 3.49 -17.66 -10.58
N GLU A 108 3.80 -18.07 -11.81
CA GLU A 108 3.09 -17.65 -13.02
C GLU A 108 1.61 -18.03 -12.96
N ARG A 109 1.29 -19.27 -12.55
CA ARG A 109 -0.11 -19.70 -12.36
C ARG A 109 -0.87 -18.84 -11.37
N LEU A 110 -0.23 -18.42 -10.27
CA LEU A 110 -0.85 -17.52 -9.29
C LEU A 110 -1.07 -16.12 -9.87
N ILE A 111 -0.10 -15.58 -10.60
CA ILE A 111 -0.21 -14.26 -11.26
C ILE A 111 -1.33 -14.27 -12.30
N THR A 112 -1.38 -15.29 -13.16
CA THR A 112 -2.45 -15.46 -14.15
C THR A 112 -3.81 -15.53 -13.47
N ALA A 113 -3.95 -16.30 -12.38
CA ALA A 113 -5.20 -16.40 -11.64
C ALA A 113 -5.63 -15.06 -11.02
N VAL A 114 -4.70 -14.21 -10.57
CA VAL A 114 -5.00 -12.86 -10.09
C VAL A 114 -5.50 -11.98 -11.24
N LEU A 115 -4.83 -12.00 -12.39
CA LEU A 115 -5.23 -11.20 -13.56
C LEU A 115 -6.62 -11.60 -14.07
N GLU A 116 -6.85 -12.90 -14.25
CA GLU A 116 -8.14 -13.44 -14.70
C GLU A 116 -9.27 -13.11 -13.70
N ALA A 117 -9.01 -13.21 -12.40
CA ALA A 117 -9.99 -12.85 -11.38
C ALA A 117 -10.32 -11.35 -11.39
N SER A 118 -9.30 -10.49 -11.54
CA SER A 118 -9.49 -9.03 -11.62
C SER A 118 -10.37 -8.66 -12.80
N GLU A 119 -10.12 -9.23 -13.98
CA GLU A 119 -10.93 -9.01 -15.18
C GLU A 119 -12.36 -9.56 -15.02
N LYS A 120 -12.48 -10.84 -14.62
CA LYS A 120 -13.76 -11.55 -14.51
C LYS A 120 -14.75 -10.86 -13.57
N TYR A 121 -14.26 -10.36 -12.44
CA TYR A 121 -15.10 -9.70 -11.42
C TYR A 121 -15.05 -8.16 -11.52
N SER A 122 -14.34 -7.61 -12.50
CA SER A 122 -14.22 -6.17 -12.75
C SER A 122 -13.81 -5.37 -11.50
N ILE A 123 -12.91 -5.93 -10.70
CA ILE A 123 -12.35 -5.30 -9.50
C ILE A 123 -10.82 -5.27 -9.59
N PRO A 124 -10.16 -4.12 -9.39
CA PRO A 124 -8.71 -4.05 -9.39
C PRO A 124 -8.09 -4.90 -8.27
N LEU A 125 -7.16 -5.77 -8.64
CA LEU A 125 -6.36 -6.57 -7.73
C LEU A 125 -4.89 -6.16 -7.85
N TYR A 126 -4.29 -5.74 -6.75
CA TYR A 126 -2.93 -5.20 -6.71
C TYR A 126 -2.01 -6.14 -5.94
N VAL A 127 -1.07 -6.79 -6.64
CA VAL A 127 -0.12 -7.70 -5.98
C VAL A 127 0.93 -6.89 -5.23
N GLU A 128 1.15 -7.25 -3.97
CA GLU A 128 2.01 -6.48 -3.08
C GLU A 128 3.48 -6.90 -3.16
N THR A 129 4.37 -5.91 -3.16
CA THR A 129 5.81 -6.11 -2.96
C THR A 129 6.11 -6.50 -1.51
N HIS A 130 5.79 -7.73 -1.12
CA HIS A 130 5.85 -8.17 0.28
C HIS A 130 6.81 -9.36 0.47
N ARG A 131 7.56 -9.38 1.58
CA ARG A 131 8.44 -10.50 1.94
C ARG A 131 7.64 -11.78 2.25
N ALA A 132 8.21 -12.98 2.07
CA ALA A 132 7.45 -14.23 2.21
C ALA A 132 6.26 -14.34 1.22
N THR A 133 6.43 -13.79 0.03
CA THR A 133 5.53 -13.93 -1.13
C THR A 133 6.37 -14.08 -2.40
N ILE A 134 5.76 -14.37 -3.55
CA ILE A 134 6.47 -14.45 -4.84
C ILE A 134 7.04 -13.08 -5.31
N PHE A 135 6.63 -11.97 -4.67
CA PHE A 135 7.14 -10.61 -4.91
C PHE A 135 8.11 -10.12 -3.81
N GLN A 136 8.71 -11.05 -3.06
CA GLN A 136 9.62 -10.71 -1.96
C GLN A 136 10.95 -10.08 -2.38
N ASP A 137 11.35 -10.23 -3.65
CA ASP A 137 12.62 -9.72 -4.14
C ASP A 137 12.51 -8.94 -5.46
N MET A 138 13.41 -7.97 -5.63
CA MET A 138 13.42 -7.07 -6.77
C MET A 138 13.65 -7.81 -8.10
N TRP A 139 14.54 -8.81 -8.11
CA TRP A 139 14.94 -9.49 -9.35
C TRP A 139 13.78 -10.27 -9.94
N ARG A 140 13.13 -11.08 -9.12
CA ARG A 140 12.00 -11.90 -9.50
C ARG A 140 10.77 -11.05 -9.84
N ALA A 141 10.50 -10.00 -9.04
CA ALA A 141 9.42 -9.07 -9.32
C ALA A 141 9.58 -8.36 -10.68
N VAL A 142 10.77 -7.86 -11.01
CA VAL A 142 11.05 -7.27 -12.32
C VAL A 142 10.87 -8.30 -13.44
N GLY A 143 11.31 -9.54 -13.24
CA GLY A 143 11.11 -10.64 -14.18
C GLY A 143 9.63 -10.93 -14.44
N PHE A 144 8.80 -10.98 -13.40
CA PHE A 144 7.35 -11.15 -13.54
C PHE A 144 6.69 -9.97 -14.23
N VAL A 145 6.99 -8.73 -13.85
CA VAL A 145 6.38 -7.55 -14.47
C VAL A 145 6.71 -7.44 -15.97
N ARG A 146 7.89 -7.89 -16.39
CA ARG A 146 8.25 -7.97 -17.82
C ARG A 146 7.44 -9.02 -18.57
N ARG A 147 7.14 -10.16 -17.94
CA ARG A 147 6.31 -11.24 -18.51
C ARG A 147 4.82 -10.89 -18.52
N PHE A 148 4.34 -10.19 -17.49
CA PHE A 148 2.94 -9.78 -17.29
C PHE A 148 2.83 -8.25 -17.21
N PRO A 149 2.99 -7.52 -18.33
CA PRO A 149 2.93 -6.05 -18.35
C PRO A 149 1.57 -5.47 -17.93
N GLU A 150 0.50 -6.26 -17.94
CA GLU A 150 -0.83 -5.92 -17.45
C GLU A 150 -0.92 -5.94 -15.92
N LEU A 151 0.01 -6.59 -15.22
CA LEU A 151 0.01 -6.66 -13.77
C LEU A 151 0.08 -5.27 -13.15
N ARG A 152 -0.71 -5.06 -12.10
CA ARG A 152 -0.69 -3.84 -11.28
C ARG A 152 -0.36 -4.20 -9.85
N LEU A 153 0.36 -3.30 -9.21
CA LEU A 153 1.03 -3.60 -7.94
C LEU A 153 0.58 -2.68 -6.82
N ASN A 154 0.61 -3.24 -5.62
CA ASN A 154 0.70 -2.50 -4.37
C ASN A 154 2.18 -2.34 -4.00
N GLY A 155 2.69 -1.12 -4.06
CA GLY A 155 4.07 -0.82 -3.70
C GLY A 155 4.21 -0.63 -2.19
N ASP A 156 4.51 -1.71 -1.45
CA ASP A 156 5.10 -1.62 -0.11
C ASP A 156 6.62 -1.80 -0.22
N PHE A 157 7.33 -0.69 -0.39
CA PHE A 157 8.78 -0.76 -0.57
C PHE A 157 9.54 -0.99 0.73
N SER A 158 8.90 -0.97 1.90
CA SER A 158 9.57 -1.26 3.18
C SER A 158 10.17 -2.67 3.20
N HIS A 159 9.45 -3.63 2.60
CA HIS A 159 9.89 -5.02 2.50
C HIS A 159 11.18 -5.20 1.72
N TRP A 160 11.38 -4.45 0.64
CA TRP A 160 12.61 -4.49 -0.13
C TRP A 160 13.68 -3.60 0.48
N TYR A 161 13.30 -2.41 0.96
CA TYR A 161 14.23 -1.44 1.52
C TYR A 161 15.00 -2.02 2.70
N THR A 162 14.28 -2.61 3.65
CA THR A 162 14.86 -3.29 4.81
C THR A 162 15.28 -4.72 4.47
N GLY A 163 14.41 -5.52 3.86
CA GLY A 163 14.65 -6.96 3.68
C GLY A 163 15.69 -7.33 2.61
N GLN A 164 15.89 -6.47 1.61
CA GLN A 164 16.91 -6.64 0.55
C GLN A 164 18.00 -5.56 0.61
N GLU A 165 18.06 -4.84 1.72
CA GLU A 165 19.07 -3.84 2.04
C GLU A 165 19.28 -2.85 0.87
N MET A 166 18.22 -2.15 0.43
CA MET A 166 18.26 -1.34 -0.80
C MET A 166 19.32 -0.23 -0.79
N VAL A 167 19.81 0.18 0.36
CA VAL A 167 20.91 1.17 0.43
C VAL A 167 22.25 0.54 0.04
N TYR A 168 22.48 -0.72 0.44
CA TYR A 168 23.72 -1.41 0.15
C TYR A 168 23.82 -1.75 -1.33
N GLY A 169 24.96 -1.43 -1.96
CA GLY A 169 25.15 -1.53 -3.41
C GLY A 169 24.64 -0.34 -4.22
N GLY A 170 24.04 0.67 -3.57
CA GLY A 170 23.58 1.92 -4.18
C GLY A 170 22.06 1.95 -4.39
N PHE A 171 21.37 2.83 -3.66
CA PHE A 171 19.92 2.98 -3.72
C PHE A 171 19.44 3.36 -5.12
N GLU A 172 20.12 4.30 -5.78
CA GLU A 172 19.75 4.81 -7.10
C GLU A 172 19.84 3.72 -8.17
N LYS A 173 20.85 2.86 -8.10
CA LYS A 173 21.01 1.71 -9.01
C LYS A 173 19.88 0.70 -8.84
N LYS A 174 19.49 0.43 -7.60
CA LYS A 174 18.37 -0.46 -7.30
C LYS A 174 17.04 0.16 -7.72
N MET A 175 16.87 1.47 -7.53
CA MET A 175 15.70 2.23 -8.00
C MET A 175 15.58 2.20 -9.53
N GLU A 176 16.68 2.38 -10.26
CA GLU A 176 16.72 2.25 -11.73
C GLU A 176 16.34 0.82 -12.16
N PHE A 177 16.89 -0.20 -11.49
CA PHE A 177 16.61 -1.60 -11.78
C PHE A 177 15.12 -1.95 -11.62
N ILE A 178 14.46 -1.43 -10.57
CA ILE A 178 13.03 -1.67 -10.31
C ILE A 178 12.09 -0.73 -11.06
N ARG A 179 12.58 0.14 -11.96
CA ARG A 179 11.72 1.04 -12.73
C ARG A 179 10.50 0.35 -13.36
N PRO A 180 10.61 -0.86 -13.96
CA PRO A 180 9.44 -1.57 -14.49
C PRO A 180 8.36 -1.85 -13.44
N VAL A 181 8.74 -2.12 -12.19
CA VAL A 181 7.80 -2.32 -11.07
C VAL A 181 7.10 -1.02 -10.72
N LEU A 182 7.88 0.05 -10.54
CA LEU A 182 7.38 1.36 -10.14
C LEU A 182 6.35 1.92 -11.16
N GLU A 183 6.54 1.68 -12.47
CA GLU A 183 5.60 2.04 -13.54
C GLU A 183 4.22 1.38 -13.40
N ARG A 184 4.14 0.23 -12.71
CA ARG A 184 2.92 -0.59 -12.56
C ARG A 184 2.20 -0.40 -11.23
N VAL A 185 2.76 0.40 -10.32
CA VAL A 185 2.16 0.67 -9.01
C VAL A 185 0.87 1.48 -9.16
N ARG A 186 -0.24 0.98 -8.62
CA ARG A 186 -1.56 1.67 -8.60
C ARG A 186 -2.20 1.66 -7.21
N PHE A 187 -1.45 1.22 -6.20
CA PHE A 187 -1.76 1.28 -4.79
C PHE A 187 -0.44 1.36 -4.03
N ILE A 188 -0.36 2.11 -2.92
CA ILE A 188 0.86 2.23 -2.13
C ILE A 188 0.55 1.95 -0.67
N HIS A 189 1.24 0.97 -0.07
CA HIS A 189 1.46 0.93 1.36
C HIS A 189 2.66 1.83 1.69
N GLY A 190 2.38 2.85 2.48
CA GLY A 190 3.23 4.01 2.75
C GLY A 190 4.15 3.86 3.95
N ARG A 191 4.34 2.63 4.45
CA ARG A 191 5.24 2.39 5.58
C ARG A 191 6.66 2.78 5.20
N ILE A 192 7.34 3.51 6.10
CA ILE A 192 8.76 3.81 5.98
C ILE A 192 9.55 2.93 6.95
N GLY A 193 10.50 2.18 6.39
CA GLY A 193 11.53 1.44 7.13
C GLY A 193 12.91 2.07 6.98
N ASN A 194 13.88 1.56 7.74
CA ASN A 194 15.30 1.78 7.53
C ASN A 194 16.01 0.43 7.26
N PRO A 195 17.32 0.38 6.97
CA PRO A 195 18.00 -0.88 6.66
C PRO A 195 17.94 -1.95 7.77
N GLY A 196 17.67 -1.56 9.02
CA GLY A 196 17.59 -2.49 10.15
C GLY A 196 16.17 -2.77 10.66
N CYS A 197 15.16 -1.98 10.28
CA CYS A 197 13.82 -2.10 10.83
C CYS A 197 12.73 -1.67 9.83
N MET A 198 11.65 -2.45 9.78
CA MET A 198 10.56 -2.30 8.80
C MET A 198 9.71 -1.05 9.04
N GLN A 199 9.54 -0.67 10.30
CA GLN A 199 8.70 0.44 10.72
C GLN A 199 9.44 1.27 11.76
N VAL A 200 9.71 2.53 11.43
CA VAL A 200 10.48 3.44 12.27
C VAL A 200 9.73 4.75 12.47
N ASP A 201 9.99 5.41 13.60
CA ASP A 201 9.59 6.81 13.77
C ASP A 201 10.19 7.68 12.65
N VAL A 202 9.33 8.40 11.92
CA VAL A 202 9.73 9.39 10.91
C VAL A 202 9.70 10.81 11.45
N GLY A 203 9.37 10.99 12.73
CA GLY A 203 9.35 12.28 13.41
C GLY A 203 8.33 13.19 12.75
N ASN A 204 8.73 14.41 12.40
CA ASN A 204 7.90 15.31 11.61
C ASN A 204 8.08 15.14 10.10
N GLY A 205 8.77 14.09 9.62
CA GLY A 205 9.06 13.87 8.21
C GLY A 205 10.26 14.65 7.65
N TYR A 206 11.05 15.32 8.50
CA TYR A 206 12.25 16.03 8.08
C TYR A 206 13.42 15.07 7.83
N VAL A 207 14.12 15.29 6.72
CA VAL A 207 15.13 14.35 6.18
C VAL A 207 16.47 14.40 6.94
N ALA A 208 16.77 15.48 7.69
CA ALA A 208 18.11 15.63 8.27
C ALA A 208 18.47 14.47 9.21
N GLY A 209 19.50 13.71 8.82
CA GLY A 209 19.97 12.51 9.53
C GLY A 209 19.15 11.23 9.25
N ARG A 210 18.13 11.29 8.39
CA ARG A 210 17.21 10.19 8.08
C ARG A 210 17.08 10.01 6.55
N PRO A 211 18.14 9.55 5.85
CA PRO A 211 18.15 9.45 4.38
C PRO A 211 17.08 8.53 3.81
N TYR A 212 16.61 7.54 4.59
CA TYR A 212 15.52 6.67 4.21
C TYR A 212 14.23 7.44 3.91
N ILE A 213 13.92 8.52 4.65
CA ILE A 213 12.73 9.34 4.35
C ILE A 213 12.78 9.88 2.91
N GLU A 214 13.94 10.39 2.47
CA GLU A 214 14.11 10.87 1.10
C GLU A 214 14.01 9.75 0.07
N HIS A 215 14.60 8.58 0.35
CA HIS A 215 14.49 7.42 -0.54
C HIS A 215 13.03 6.98 -0.76
N PHE A 216 12.21 6.96 0.30
CA PHE A 216 10.78 6.65 0.16
C PHE A 216 10.03 7.76 -0.60
N ARG A 217 10.37 9.03 -0.38
CA ARG A 217 9.81 10.14 -1.20
C ARG A 217 10.14 9.97 -2.68
N MET A 218 11.37 9.56 -3.02
CA MET A 218 11.77 9.26 -4.39
C MET A 218 10.96 8.10 -4.99
N LEU A 219 10.77 7.01 -4.25
CA LEU A 219 9.97 5.86 -4.67
C LEU A 219 8.51 6.24 -4.92
N TRP A 220 7.87 6.94 -3.99
CA TRP A 220 6.48 7.36 -4.11
C TRP A 220 6.28 8.37 -5.24
N MET A 221 7.17 9.35 -5.36
CA MET A 221 7.13 10.32 -6.46
C MET A 221 7.27 9.62 -7.82
N ALA A 222 8.16 8.63 -7.94
CA ALA A 222 8.32 7.86 -9.17
C ALA A 222 7.06 7.03 -9.52
N CYS A 223 6.32 6.53 -8.53
CA CYS A 223 5.04 5.85 -8.75
C CYS A 223 3.95 6.85 -9.17
N PHE A 224 3.86 8.01 -8.51
CA PHE A 224 2.87 9.04 -8.80
C PHE A 224 3.05 9.66 -10.19
N VAL A 225 4.28 9.94 -10.61
CA VAL A 225 4.57 10.47 -11.95
C VAL A 225 4.06 9.51 -13.03
N ASP A 226 4.33 8.21 -12.89
CA ASP A 226 3.92 7.22 -13.90
C ASP A 226 2.41 6.96 -13.87
N TYR A 227 1.79 6.96 -12.68
CA TYR A 227 0.34 6.93 -12.54
C TYR A 227 -0.31 8.13 -13.26
N LEU A 228 0.24 9.33 -13.09
CA LEU A 228 -0.23 10.55 -13.75
C LEU A 228 0.08 10.57 -15.26
N ALA A 229 1.08 9.84 -15.74
CA ALA A 229 1.35 9.72 -17.18
C ALA A 229 0.45 8.68 -17.87
N ASP A 230 -0.02 7.66 -17.16
CA ASP A 230 -0.79 6.56 -17.74
C ASP A 230 -2.25 6.93 -18.04
N ALA A 231 -2.55 7.21 -19.31
CA ALA A 231 -3.90 7.55 -19.79
C ALA A 231 -4.98 6.47 -19.51
N LYS A 232 -4.58 5.25 -19.16
CA LYS A 232 -5.48 4.14 -18.80
C LYS A 232 -5.62 3.94 -17.28
N ALA A 233 -4.90 4.72 -16.48
CA ALA A 233 -5.00 4.64 -15.03
C ALA A 233 -6.41 5.02 -14.54
N ALA A 234 -6.80 4.44 -13.40
CA ALA A 234 -8.03 4.79 -12.71
C ALA A 234 -8.04 6.28 -12.30
N GLU A 235 -9.22 6.77 -11.91
CA GLU A 235 -9.41 8.15 -11.47
C GLU A 235 -8.60 8.49 -10.21
N PHE A 236 -8.30 7.50 -9.37
CA PHE A 236 -7.49 7.69 -8.17
C PHE A 236 -6.42 6.61 -8.00
N ILE A 237 -5.36 6.98 -7.27
CA ILE A 237 -4.40 6.07 -6.66
C ILE A 237 -4.59 6.09 -5.14
N CYS A 238 -4.61 4.91 -4.51
CA CYS A 238 -4.68 4.79 -3.06
C CYS A 238 -3.28 4.84 -2.44
N PHE A 239 -3.18 5.56 -1.33
CA PHE A 239 -2.03 5.52 -0.43
C PHE A 239 -2.50 5.20 0.98
N VAL A 240 -1.88 4.21 1.62
CA VAL A 240 -2.25 3.75 2.95
C VAL A 240 -1.00 3.70 3.81
N PRO A 241 -0.84 4.52 4.87
CA PRO A 241 0.36 4.53 5.69
C PRO A 241 0.75 3.16 6.26
N GLU A 242 -0.25 2.34 6.60
CA GLU A 242 -0.12 0.92 6.97
C GLU A 242 0.90 0.67 8.11
N LEU A 243 0.83 1.49 9.17
CA LEU A 243 1.62 1.29 10.38
C LEU A 243 0.93 0.29 11.30
N LEU A 244 1.44 -0.94 11.35
CA LEU A 244 0.80 -2.05 12.06
C LEU A 244 1.31 -2.19 13.51
N ALA A 245 0.54 -2.91 14.32
CA ALA A 245 0.81 -3.12 15.74
C ALA A 245 2.15 -3.82 15.99
N SER A 246 2.75 -3.54 17.15
CA SER A 246 4.03 -4.11 17.55
C SER A 246 4.06 -5.63 17.73
N ASP A 247 2.92 -6.27 17.96
CA ASP A 247 2.81 -7.73 18.11
C ASP A 247 3.07 -8.49 16.80
N ILE A 248 3.03 -7.80 15.65
CA ILE A 248 3.50 -8.33 14.36
C ILE A 248 5.00 -8.08 14.10
N PHE A 249 5.72 -7.54 15.09
CA PHE A 249 7.18 -7.36 15.11
C PHE A 249 7.77 -6.40 14.07
N TYR A 250 6.95 -5.54 13.45
CA TYR A 250 7.43 -4.53 12.51
C TYR A 250 7.87 -3.26 13.24
N ALA A 251 7.08 -2.82 14.22
CA ALA A 251 7.39 -1.67 15.06
C ALA A 251 8.47 -2.00 16.08
N ARG A 252 9.34 -1.02 16.38
CA ARG A 252 10.30 -1.14 17.48
C ARG A 252 9.63 -0.88 18.81
N MET A 253 10.10 -1.58 19.82
CA MET A 253 9.66 -1.43 21.20
C MET A 253 10.79 -0.89 22.06
N PHE A 254 10.51 0.13 22.86
CA PHE A 254 11.40 0.70 23.87
C PHE A 254 10.67 0.70 25.22
N ASP A 255 11.26 0.08 26.24
CA ASP A 255 10.68 -0.02 27.58
C ASP A 255 9.21 -0.48 27.60
N GLY A 256 8.88 -1.45 26.74
CA GLY A 256 7.53 -2.04 26.64
C GLY A 256 6.50 -1.17 25.91
N ARG A 257 6.92 -0.13 25.20
CA ARG A 257 6.07 0.76 24.40
C ARG A 257 6.55 0.83 22.96
N GLU A 258 5.62 1.05 22.03
CA GLU A 258 5.96 1.34 20.63
C GLU A 258 6.82 2.60 20.56
N GLU A 259 7.79 2.61 19.64
CA GLU A 259 8.69 3.75 19.42
C GLU A 259 7.96 5.07 19.17
N SER A 260 6.78 5.00 18.54
CA SER A 260 5.99 6.15 18.12
C SER A 260 4.50 5.85 18.14
N ASP A 261 3.67 6.88 18.28
CA ASP A 261 2.23 6.77 18.12
C ASP A 261 1.87 6.52 16.63
N ARG A 262 1.26 5.37 16.33
CA ARG A 262 0.90 4.99 14.95
C ARG A 262 -0.07 5.95 14.30
N TRP A 263 -1.03 6.50 15.05
CA TRP A 263 -1.98 7.45 14.52
C TRP A 263 -1.29 8.75 14.12
N GLU A 264 -0.48 9.33 15.02
CA GLU A 264 0.26 10.56 14.72
C GLU A 264 1.23 10.36 13.54
N GLN A 265 1.97 9.24 13.52
CA GLN A 265 2.88 8.94 12.41
C GLN A 265 2.13 8.70 11.08
N SER A 266 0.95 8.09 11.11
CA SER A 266 0.14 7.91 9.90
C SER A 266 -0.26 9.24 9.25
N LEU A 267 -0.57 10.27 10.06
CA LEU A 267 -0.87 11.62 9.58
C LEU A 267 0.37 12.29 8.96
N VAL A 268 1.55 12.06 9.52
CA VAL A 268 2.82 12.54 8.93
C VAL A 268 3.06 11.89 7.58
N LEU A 269 2.90 10.57 7.46
CA LEU A 269 3.07 9.85 6.20
C LEU A 269 2.04 10.28 5.15
N ALA A 270 0.78 10.49 5.53
CA ALA A 270 -0.26 11.04 4.67
C ALA A 270 0.11 12.43 4.13
N ARG A 271 0.66 13.30 4.98
CA ARG A 271 1.13 14.63 4.56
C ARG A 271 2.29 14.52 3.55
N ILE A 272 3.29 13.68 3.83
CA ILE A 272 4.42 13.44 2.93
C ILE A 272 3.92 12.93 1.56
N ALA A 273 2.98 11.98 1.55
CA ALA A 273 2.40 11.44 0.33
C ALA A 273 1.71 12.53 -0.50
N ARG A 274 0.94 13.41 0.13
CA ARG A 274 0.31 14.57 -0.52
C ARG A 274 1.36 15.52 -1.10
N GLU A 275 2.42 15.86 -0.36
CA GLU A 275 3.52 16.69 -0.86
C GLU A 275 4.22 16.05 -2.09
N CYS A 276 4.46 14.73 -2.05
CA CYS A 276 5.04 13.99 -3.17
C CYS A 276 4.12 13.98 -4.40
N PHE A 277 2.81 13.80 -4.20
CA PHE A 277 1.83 13.80 -5.28
C PHE A 277 1.68 15.20 -5.90
N ASP A 278 1.61 16.26 -5.09
CA ASP A 278 1.56 17.65 -5.57
C ASP A 278 2.81 18.03 -6.36
N ALA A 279 3.97 17.52 -5.96
CA ALA A 279 5.20 17.65 -6.74
C ALA A 279 5.11 16.88 -8.07
N ALA A 280 4.60 15.64 -8.04
CA ALA A 280 4.43 14.82 -9.24
C ALA A 280 3.44 15.44 -10.25
N VAL A 281 2.35 16.06 -9.79
CA VAL A 281 1.39 16.78 -10.65
C VAL A 281 2.05 17.92 -11.42
N LYS A 282 3.06 18.60 -10.84
CA LYS A 282 3.80 19.67 -11.51
C LYS A 282 4.82 19.15 -12.54
N LEU A 283 5.24 17.89 -12.40
CA LEU A 283 6.20 17.23 -13.29
C LEU A 283 5.53 16.41 -14.39
N ALA A 284 4.28 15.99 -14.18
CA ALA A 284 3.52 15.21 -15.15
C ALA A 284 3.22 16.05 -16.41
N PRO A 285 3.35 15.46 -17.62
CA PRO A 285 3.14 16.17 -18.89
C PRO A 285 1.68 16.57 -19.17
#